data_AF-A0A0S8CRB1-F1
#
_entry.id   AF-A0A0S8CRB1-F1
#
_cell.length_a   1.000
_cell.length_b   1.000
_cell.length_c   1.000
_cell.angle_alpha   90.00
_cell.angle_beta   90.00
_cell.angle_gamma   90.00
#
_symmetry.space_group_name_H-M   'P 1'
#
loop_
_entity.id
_entity.type
_entity.pdbx_description
1 polymer ?
#
loop_
_entity_poly.entity_id
_entity_poly.type
_entity_poly.pdbx_seq_one_letter_code
_entity_poly.pdbx_strand_id
1 'polypeptide(L)'
;MEHRSPQKIEEPDAIRAMRLGFGDEKIFWFRDDLHNPYPITPFAMSTIQRGHMWGYALAAEEAKLPPSRGAAVKSYMGRVYLGFVGITDPKEIEGRAKEFEPFIERSIENWKIFYGNATKEGEYLTVPNVRIDLSKLSHGDLATHLRKCQKVNLRCWHLHFINMYVADTVYMEGEEFSKKYGVAEKDYTMMLKGFETKALETDRGQFNLAKSAMSRKGVLKLLEGEESIEVVIDKIKQTPEGQEWWTELQVYLNEFG
;
A
#
# COMPACT_ATOMS: atom_id res chain seq x y z
N MET A 1 -2.52 -33.15 26.91
CA MET A 1 -2.14 -32.41 25.69
C MET A 1 -1.11 -31.39 26.11
N GLU A 2 0.16 -31.62 25.81
CA GLU A 2 1.24 -30.70 26.16
C GLU A 2 1.09 -29.40 25.36
N HIS A 3 1.04 -28.29 26.09
CA HIS A 3 1.05 -26.95 25.52
C HIS A 3 2.44 -26.71 24.92
N ARG A 4 2.60 -26.94 23.62
CA ARG A 4 3.79 -26.46 22.91
C ARG A 4 3.77 -24.94 22.99
N SER A 5 4.73 -24.36 23.71
CA SER A 5 5.03 -22.95 23.60
C SER A 5 5.18 -22.59 22.12
N PRO A 6 4.63 -21.46 21.63
CA PRO A 6 4.85 -21.04 20.26
C PRO A 6 6.36 -20.96 20.06
N GLN A 7 6.89 -21.84 19.20
CA GLN A 7 8.27 -21.70 18.75
C GLN A 7 8.35 -20.28 18.19
N LYS A 8 9.19 -19.43 18.79
CA LYS A 8 9.68 -18.24 18.12
C LYS A 8 10.26 -18.77 16.81
N ILE A 9 9.53 -18.57 15.72
CA ILE A 9 10.11 -18.66 14.39
C ILE A 9 11.11 -17.52 14.42
N GLU A 10 12.39 -17.83 14.66
CA GLU A 10 13.45 -16.89 14.34
C GLU A 10 13.19 -16.49 12.89
N GLU A 11 12.84 -15.22 12.66
CA GLU A 11 12.75 -14.73 11.30
C GLU A 11 14.09 -15.05 10.65
N PRO A 12 14.12 -15.71 9.48
CA PRO A 12 15.37 -15.83 8.75
C PRO A 12 15.81 -14.42 8.36
N ASP A 13 16.62 -13.80 9.21
CA ASP A 13 17.78 -13.00 8.85
C ASP A 13 18.47 -13.73 7.67
N ALA A 14 18.90 -13.11 6.57
CA ALA A 14 19.30 -11.71 6.42
C ALA A 14 19.47 -11.38 4.92
N ILE A 15 18.52 -11.73 4.06
CA ILE A 15 18.63 -11.36 2.63
C ILE A 15 17.71 -10.19 2.34
N ARG A 16 18.21 -8.98 2.60
CA ARG A 16 17.51 -7.73 2.25
C ARG A 16 17.78 -7.29 0.82
N ALA A 17 18.87 -7.78 0.23
CA ALA A 17 19.20 -7.52 -1.15
C ALA A 17 19.86 -8.75 -1.79
N MET A 18 19.61 -8.94 -3.09
CA MET A 18 20.16 -10.03 -3.87
C MET A 18 20.63 -9.55 -5.24
N ARG A 19 21.63 -10.24 -5.76
CA ARG A 19 21.88 -10.33 -7.20
C ARG A 19 21.64 -11.78 -7.59
N LEU A 20 20.49 -12.02 -8.20
CA LEU A 20 20.20 -13.34 -8.72
C LEU A 20 20.97 -13.51 -10.04
N GLY A 21 21.46 -14.72 -10.31
CA GLY A 21 21.76 -15.12 -11.69
C GLY A 21 20.46 -15.32 -12.47
N PHE A 22 20.54 -15.72 -13.75
CA PHE A 22 19.41 -16.02 -14.64
C PHE A 22 18.95 -14.85 -15.55
N GLY A 23 19.89 -14.02 -16.02
CA GLY A 23 19.65 -13.02 -17.07
C GLY A 23 19.21 -11.64 -16.56
N ASP A 24 19.12 -11.46 -15.25
CA ASP A 24 18.79 -10.21 -14.58
C ASP A 24 19.91 -9.73 -13.63
N GLU A 25 21.15 -10.12 -13.90
CA GLU A 25 22.32 -9.82 -13.05
C GLU A 25 22.57 -8.31 -12.89
N LYS A 26 22.05 -7.52 -13.83
CA LYS A 26 22.11 -6.05 -13.84
C LYS A 26 21.08 -5.40 -12.92
N ILE A 27 20.06 -6.13 -12.48
CA ILE A 27 19.02 -5.63 -11.57
C ILE A 27 19.49 -5.81 -10.12
N PHE A 28 19.44 -4.72 -9.36
CA PHE A 28 19.60 -4.78 -7.92
C PHE A 28 18.25 -5.10 -7.28
N TRP A 29 18.15 -6.29 -6.68
CA TRP A 29 16.92 -6.72 -6.01
C TRP A 29 16.98 -6.35 -4.53
N PHE A 30 15.95 -5.71 -4.01
CA PHE A 30 15.80 -5.40 -2.60
C PHE A 30 14.44 -5.89 -2.08
N ARG A 31 14.41 -6.29 -0.82
CA ARG A 31 13.22 -6.83 -0.18
C ARG A 31 12.17 -5.74 0.01
N ASP A 32 10.94 -6.05 -0.37
CA ASP A 32 9.80 -5.13 -0.35
C ASP A 32 9.05 -5.17 0.99
N ASP A 33 9.72 -4.75 2.05
CA ASP A 33 9.12 -4.74 3.39
C ASP A 33 8.05 -3.65 3.54
N LEU A 34 8.04 -2.65 2.65
CA LEU A 34 7.05 -1.58 2.64
C LEU A 34 5.66 -2.14 2.34
N HIS A 35 5.54 -2.98 1.30
CA HIS A 35 4.26 -3.54 0.90
C HIS A 35 4.02 -4.94 1.48
N ASN A 36 5.08 -5.71 1.75
CA ASN A 36 5.00 -7.10 2.19
C ASN A 36 6.02 -7.40 3.31
N PRO A 37 5.79 -6.88 4.52
CA PRO A 37 6.71 -7.06 5.66
C PRO A 37 6.80 -8.50 6.16
N TYR A 38 5.90 -9.40 5.74
CA TYR A 38 5.83 -10.80 6.14
C TYR A 38 5.92 -11.74 4.93
N PRO A 39 6.33 -13.02 5.12
CA PRO A 39 6.29 -14.01 4.06
C PRO A 39 4.86 -14.22 3.53
N ILE A 40 4.73 -14.34 2.21
CA ILE A 40 3.47 -14.55 1.52
C ILE A 40 3.40 -15.94 0.88
N THR A 41 2.19 -16.45 0.72
CA THR A 41 1.94 -17.73 0.04
C THR A 41 2.04 -17.56 -1.48
N PRO A 42 2.24 -18.66 -2.25
CA PRO A 42 2.17 -18.61 -3.71
C PRO A 42 0.83 -18.07 -4.23
N PHE A 43 -0.27 -18.31 -3.52
CA PHE A 43 -1.58 -17.76 -3.88
C PHE A 43 -1.63 -16.24 -3.70
N ALA A 44 -1.12 -15.72 -2.58
CA ALA A 44 -0.98 -14.28 -2.38
C ALA A 44 -0.05 -13.65 -3.43
N MET A 45 1.03 -14.35 -3.81
CA MET A 45 1.92 -13.88 -4.88
C MET A 45 1.19 -13.76 -6.23
N SER A 46 0.19 -14.60 -6.49
CA SER A 46 -0.60 -14.55 -7.73
C SER A 46 -1.46 -13.29 -7.87
N THR A 47 -1.76 -12.60 -6.77
CA THR A 47 -2.49 -11.33 -6.76
C THR A 47 -1.54 -10.15 -6.65
N ILE A 48 -0.57 -10.21 -5.74
CA ILE A 48 0.37 -9.12 -5.45
C ILE A 48 1.28 -8.84 -6.66
N GLN A 49 2.00 -9.85 -7.15
CA GLN A 49 3.05 -9.65 -8.17
C GLN A 49 2.49 -9.13 -9.49
N ARG A 50 1.37 -9.73 -9.93
CA ARG A 50 0.84 -9.47 -11.27
C ARG A 50 0.41 -8.02 -11.37
N GLY A 51 -0.32 -7.52 -10.38
CA GLY A 51 -0.74 -6.12 -10.29
C GLY A 51 0.44 -5.18 -10.19
N HIS A 52 1.33 -5.45 -9.24
CA HIS A 52 2.44 -4.59 -8.88
C HIS A 52 3.43 -4.39 -10.05
N MET A 53 3.93 -5.47 -10.65
CA MET A 53 4.85 -5.41 -11.79
C MET A 53 4.20 -4.78 -13.04
N TRP A 54 2.92 -5.13 -13.30
CA TRP A 54 2.18 -4.56 -14.42
C TRP A 54 2.01 -3.05 -14.29
N GLY A 55 1.58 -2.59 -13.11
CA GLY A 55 1.38 -1.18 -12.83
C GLY A 55 2.67 -0.37 -13.02
N TYR A 56 3.79 -0.88 -12.47
CA TYR A 56 5.10 -0.26 -12.63
C TYR A 56 5.47 -0.05 -14.10
N ALA A 57 5.42 -1.12 -14.90
CA ALA A 57 5.86 -1.11 -16.29
C ALA A 57 4.93 -0.27 -17.17
N LEU A 58 3.61 -0.42 -17.00
CA LEU A 58 2.63 0.33 -17.77
C LEU A 58 2.70 1.82 -17.48
N ALA A 59 2.73 2.21 -16.20
CA ALA A 59 2.83 3.62 -15.82
C ALA A 59 4.16 4.24 -16.28
N ALA A 60 5.27 3.50 -16.20
CA ALA A 60 6.57 3.99 -16.62
C ALA A 60 6.59 4.20 -18.14
N GLU A 61 5.92 3.34 -18.91
CA GLU A 61 5.82 3.47 -20.35
C GLU A 61 4.84 4.56 -20.79
N GLU A 62 3.72 4.72 -20.10
CA GLU A 62 2.74 5.78 -20.36
C GLU A 62 3.30 7.16 -20.06
N ALA A 63 3.96 7.33 -18.90
CA ALA A 63 4.61 8.59 -18.55
C ALA A 63 5.88 8.83 -19.38
N LYS A 64 6.48 7.77 -19.95
CA LYS A 64 7.85 7.78 -20.50
C LYS A 64 8.89 8.12 -19.44
N LEU A 65 8.81 7.48 -18.27
CA LEU A 65 9.77 7.65 -17.19
C LEU A 65 11.22 7.52 -17.73
N PRO A 66 12.08 8.56 -17.64
CA PRO A 66 13.33 8.57 -18.39
C PRO A 66 14.35 7.51 -17.97
N PRO A 67 14.65 7.29 -16.67
CA PRO A 67 15.72 6.39 -16.28
C PRO A 67 15.29 4.91 -16.20
N SER A 68 14.01 4.58 -16.42
CA SER A 68 13.49 3.26 -16.07
C SER A 68 12.27 2.82 -16.87
N ARG A 69 12.16 1.52 -17.10
CA ARG A 69 10.99 0.82 -17.65
C ARG A 69 10.06 0.29 -16.54
N GLY A 70 10.17 0.84 -15.33
CA GLY A 70 9.43 0.41 -14.15
C GLY A 70 10.27 -0.54 -13.29
N ALA A 71 9.61 -1.47 -12.60
CA ALA A 71 10.24 -2.46 -11.75
C ALA A 71 9.67 -3.85 -12.02
N ALA A 72 10.54 -4.83 -11.84
CA ALA A 72 10.17 -6.22 -11.79
C ALA A 72 9.96 -6.65 -10.32
N VAL A 73 9.11 -7.65 -10.13
CA VAL A 73 8.78 -8.19 -8.80
C VAL A 73 9.03 -9.69 -8.81
N LYS A 74 9.76 -10.19 -7.81
CA LYS A 74 10.06 -11.62 -7.62
C LYS A 74 9.74 -12.04 -6.19
N SER A 75 9.59 -13.36 -5.98
CA SER A 75 9.54 -13.92 -4.63
C SER A 75 10.64 -14.93 -4.43
N TYR A 76 11.18 -14.96 -3.22
CA TYR A 76 12.15 -15.96 -2.78
C TYR A 76 11.87 -16.32 -1.32
N MET A 77 11.65 -17.61 -1.05
CA MET A 77 11.26 -18.11 0.28
C MET A 77 10.08 -17.35 0.91
N GLY A 78 9.06 -17.04 0.09
CA GLY A 78 7.88 -16.28 0.52
C GLY A 78 8.12 -14.78 0.71
N ARG A 79 9.36 -14.27 0.65
CA ARG A 79 9.65 -12.82 0.68
C ARG A 79 9.53 -12.22 -0.70
N VAL A 80 9.01 -10.99 -0.80
CA VAL A 80 8.88 -10.23 -2.05
C VAL A 80 10.08 -9.34 -2.25
N TYR A 81 10.58 -9.26 -3.49
CA TYR A 81 11.69 -8.41 -3.89
C TYR A 81 11.30 -7.55 -5.09
N LEU A 82 11.71 -6.29 -5.04
CA LEU A 82 11.59 -5.32 -6.13
C LEU A 82 12.96 -5.09 -6.77
N GLY A 83 12.96 -4.84 -8.07
CA GLY A 83 14.15 -4.46 -8.80
C GLY A 83 13.80 -3.57 -9.99
N PHE A 84 14.37 -2.36 -10.02
CA PHE A 84 14.10 -1.42 -11.10
C PHE A 84 14.77 -1.86 -12.41
N VAL A 85 14.03 -1.75 -13.50
CA VAL A 85 14.50 -2.06 -14.85
C VAL A 85 15.04 -0.78 -15.48
N GLY A 86 16.29 -0.46 -15.14
CA GLY A 86 16.95 0.77 -15.58
C GLY A 86 17.21 0.83 -17.09
N ILE A 87 17.17 2.04 -17.63
CA ILE A 87 17.60 2.37 -19.00
C ILE A 87 19.01 2.96 -18.91
N THR A 88 19.93 2.47 -19.75
CA THR A 88 21.33 2.92 -19.73
C THR A 88 21.75 3.69 -20.98
N ASP A 89 20.96 3.67 -22.06
CA ASP A 89 21.27 4.42 -23.29
C ASP A 89 20.91 5.91 -23.08
N PRO A 90 21.89 6.83 -23.10
CA PRO A 90 21.62 8.26 -22.93
C PRO A 90 20.65 8.83 -23.96
N LYS A 91 20.64 8.31 -25.20
CA LYS A 91 19.73 8.79 -26.25
C LYS A 91 18.28 8.38 -25.97
N GLU A 92 18.08 7.18 -25.44
CA GLU A 92 16.74 6.73 -25.04
C GLU A 92 16.23 7.56 -23.86
N ILE A 93 17.09 7.79 -22.85
CA ILE A 93 16.76 8.62 -21.69
C ILE A 93 16.37 10.04 -22.14
N GLU A 94 17.17 10.67 -23.01
CA GLU A 94 16.88 12.00 -23.55
C GLU A 94 15.57 12.02 -24.36
N GLY A 95 15.32 10.99 -25.17
CA GLY A 95 14.08 10.85 -25.93
C GLY A 95 12.86 10.76 -25.03
N ARG A 96 12.94 9.95 -23.96
CA ARG A 96 11.87 9.78 -22.97
C ARG A 96 11.64 11.06 -22.16
N ALA A 97 12.70 11.77 -21.78
CA ALA A 97 12.61 13.04 -21.05
C ALA A 97 11.76 14.09 -21.80
N LYS A 98 11.91 14.18 -23.14
CA LYS A 98 11.13 15.10 -23.98
C LYS A 98 9.61 14.86 -23.93
N GLU A 99 9.17 13.64 -23.61
CA GLU A 99 7.76 13.30 -23.45
C GLU A 99 7.33 13.38 -21.97
N PHE A 100 8.21 12.99 -21.05
CA PHE A 100 7.97 12.98 -19.61
C PHE A 100 7.80 14.38 -19.04
N GLU A 101 8.67 15.33 -19.40
CA GLU A 101 8.62 16.71 -18.89
C GLU A 101 7.24 17.37 -19.14
N PRO A 102 6.71 17.42 -20.38
CA PRO A 102 5.37 17.95 -20.61
C PRO A 102 4.25 17.16 -19.93
N PHE A 103 4.45 15.85 -19.69
CA PHE A 103 3.48 15.04 -18.94
C PHE A 103 3.43 15.46 -17.47
N ILE A 104 4.59 15.68 -16.84
CA ILE A 104 4.69 16.18 -15.46
C ILE A 104 4.08 17.58 -15.36
N GLU A 105 4.47 18.50 -16.23
CA GLU A 105 3.96 19.88 -16.25
C GLU A 105 2.42 19.90 -16.33
N ARG A 106 1.84 19.23 -17.32
CA ARG A 106 0.37 19.15 -17.48
C ARG A 106 -0.31 18.52 -16.25
N SER A 107 0.32 17.51 -15.65
CA SER A 107 -0.24 16.82 -14.48
C SER A 107 -0.26 17.72 -13.26
N ILE A 108 0.77 18.54 -13.05
CA ILE A 108 0.85 19.51 -11.95
C ILE A 108 -0.14 20.65 -12.17
N GLU A 109 -0.17 21.24 -13.37
CA GLU A 109 -1.11 22.32 -13.71
C GLU A 109 -2.57 21.92 -13.50
N ASN A 110 -2.87 20.62 -13.69
CA ASN A 110 -4.21 20.07 -13.58
C ASN A 110 -4.36 19.07 -12.42
N TRP A 111 -3.55 19.20 -11.37
CA TRP A 111 -3.43 18.18 -10.31
C TRP A 111 -4.76 17.71 -9.74
N LYS A 112 -5.68 18.65 -9.45
CA LYS A 112 -7.02 18.32 -8.91
C LYS A 112 -7.83 17.41 -9.85
N ILE A 113 -7.68 17.57 -11.15
CA ILE A 113 -8.34 16.74 -12.15
C ILE A 113 -7.59 15.42 -12.28
N PHE A 114 -6.27 15.47 -12.44
CA PHE A 114 -5.43 14.29 -12.62
C PHE A 114 -5.56 13.31 -11.44
N TYR A 115 -5.21 13.76 -10.23
CA TYR A 115 -5.27 12.96 -9.01
C TYR A 115 -6.73 12.68 -8.59
N GLY A 116 -7.63 13.66 -8.76
CA GLY A 116 -9.04 13.51 -8.42
C GLY A 116 -9.74 12.45 -9.27
N ASN A 117 -9.41 12.35 -10.56
CA ASN A 117 -9.94 11.29 -11.42
C ASN A 117 -9.41 9.91 -11.01
N ALA A 118 -8.12 9.80 -10.72
CA ALA A 118 -7.52 8.55 -10.26
C ALA A 118 -8.15 8.07 -8.94
N THR A 119 -8.38 8.99 -8.00
CA THR A 119 -9.02 8.68 -6.72
C THR A 119 -10.47 8.21 -6.92
N LYS A 120 -11.26 8.97 -7.70
CA LYS A 120 -12.66 8.61 -8.01
C LYS A 120 -12.77 7.26 -8.72
N GLU A 121 -11.89 7.00 -9.67
CA GLU A 121 -11.85 5.70 -10.36
C GLU A 121 -11.47 4.58 -9.39
N GLY A 122 -10.44 4.78 -8.57
CA GLY A 122 -10.03 3.83 -7.53
C GLY A 122 -11.18 3.47 -6.60
N GLU A 123 -11.89 4.46 -6.06
CA GLU A 123 -13.05 4.27 -5.19
C GLU A 123 -14.19 3.53 -5.92
N TYR A 124 -14.54 3.98 -7.13
CA TYR A 124 -15.58 3.36 -7.95
C TYR A 124 -15.31 1.87 -8.20
N LEU A 125 -14.04 1.52 -8.46
CA LEU A 125 -13.64 0.15 -8.72
C LEU A 125 -13.54 -0.69 -7.45
N THR A 126 -13.13 -0.13 -6.31
CA THR A 126 -12.79 -0.90 -5.10
C THR A 126 -13.93 -1.00 -4.10
N VAL A 127 -14.60 0.10 -3.79
CA VAL A 127 -15.62 0.18 -2.72
C VAL A 127 -16.74 -0.85 -2.91
N PRO A 128 -17.32 -1.03 -4.11
CA PRO A 128 -18.36 -2.04 -4.29
C PRO A 128 -17.87 -3.48 -4.12
N ASN A 129 -16.58 -3.75 -4.31
CA ASN A 129 -16.04 -5.11 -4.21
C ASN A 129 -15.72 -5.50 -2.77
N VAL A 130 -15.16 -4.58 -1.97
CA VAL A 130 -14.78 -4.84 -0.57
C VAL A 130 -16.00 -4.92 0.36
N ARG A 131 -17.13 -4.33 -0.04
CA ARG A 131 -18.38 -4.36 0.75
C ARG A 131 -19.25 -5.60 0.52
N ILE A 132 -18.81 -6.55 -0.30
CA ILE A 132 -19.58 -7.77 -0.57
C ILE A 132 -19.37 -8.76 0.58
N ASP A 133 -20.48 -9.25 1.13
CA ASP A 133 -20.46 -10.36 2.08
C ASP A 133 -20.15 -11.68 1.35
N LEU A 134 -18.86 -12.02 1.34
CA LEU A 134 -18.35 -13.21 0.66
C LEU A 134 -18.94 -14.52 1.20
N SER A 135 -19.43 -14.54 2.45
CA SER A 135 -20.01 -15.76 3.07
C SER A 135 -21.34 -16.18 2.44
N LYS A 136 -21.99 -15.27 1.72
CA LYS A 136 -23.28 -15.50 1.05
C LYS A 136 -23.14 -15.93 -0.41
N LEU A 137 -21.93 -15.94 -0.95
CA LEU A 137 -21.68 -16.25 -2.36
C LEU A 137 -21.53 -17.76 -2.57
N SER A 138 -22.03 -18.26 -3.70
CA SER A 138 -21.71 -19.62 -4.15
C SER A 138 -20.23 -19.71 -4.55
N HIS A 139 -19.67 -20.94 -4.63
CA HIS A 139 -18.29 -21.12 -5.12
C HIS A 139 -18.09 -20.55 -6.54
N GLY A 140 -19.10 -20.62 -7.41
CA GLY A 140 -19.04 -20.04 -8.76
C GLY A 140 -18.97 -18.51 -8.74
N ASP A 141 -19.76 -17.89 -7.86
CA ASP A 141 -19.76 -16.44 -7.68
C ASP A 141 -18.48 -15.95 -7.02
N LEU A 142 -17.93 -16.69 -6.06
CA LEU A 142 -16.62 -16.42 -5.46
C LEU A 142 -15.50 -16.44 -6.51
N ALA A 143 -15.50 -17.44 -7.39
CA ALA A 143 -14.52 -17.51 -8.47
C ALA A 143 -14.66 -16.34 -9.46
N THR A 144 -15.89 -15.91 -9.75
CA THR A 144 -16.16 -14.75 -10.60
C THR A 144 -15.71 -13.45 -9.93
N HIS A 145 -16.02 -13.29 -8.65
CA HIS A 145 -15.62 -12.14 -7.85
C HIS A 145 -14.10 -12.04 -7.73
N LEU A 146 -13.39 -13.14 -7.48
CA LEU A 146 -11.92 -13.16 -7.45
C LEU A 146 -11.31 -12.65 -8.76
N ARG A 147 -11.81 -13.10 -9.92
CA ARG A 147 -11.33 -12.62 -11.23
C ARG A 147 -11.61 -11.14 -11.44
N LYS A 148 -12.75 -10.63 -10.94
CA LYS A 148 -13.06 -9.20 -10.96
C LYS A 148 -12.06 -8.41 -10.10
N CYS A 149 -11.82 -8.85 -8.86
CA CYS A 149 -10.87 -8.23 -7.95
C CYS A 149 -9.44 -8.24 -8.49
N GLN A 150 -9.02 -9.30 -9.18
CA GLN A 150 -7.71 -9.34 -9.85
C GLN A 150 -7.57 -8.27 -10.95
N LYS A 151 -8.63 -8.04 -11.75
CA LYS A 151 -8.63 -6.97 -12.77
C LYS A 151 -8.61 -5.58 -12.15
N VAL A 152 -9.41 -5.39 -11.10
CA VAL A 152 -9.43 -4.13 -10.34
C VAL A 152 -8.05 -3.87 -9.72
N ASN A 153 -7.41 -4.88 -9.14
CA ASN A 153 -6.08 -4.75 -8.57
C ASN A 153 -5.03 -4.30 -9.60
N LEU A 154 -5.04 -4.85 -10.82
CA LEU A 154 -4.16 -4.39 -11.91
C LEU A 154 -4.35 -2.89 -12.20
N ARG A 155 -5.60 -2.44 -12.27
CA ARG A 155 -5.91 -1.03 -12.55
C ARG A 155 -5.52 -0.13 -11.37
N CYS A 156 -5.80 -0.54 -10.14
CA CYS A 156 -5.41 0.21 -8.95
C CYS A 156 -3.88 0.38 -8.85
N TRP A 157 -3.10 -0.65 -9.18
CA TRP A 157 -1.64 -0.52 -9.23
C TRP A 157 -1.17 0.44 -10.33
N HIS A 158 -1.78 0.39 -11.51
CA HIS A 158 -1.47 1.37 -12.55
C HIS A 158 -1.80 2.81 -12.13
N LEU A 159 -2.99 3.03 -11.55
CA LEU A 159 -3.40 4.33 -10.99
C LEU A 159 -2.43 4.78 -9.89
N HIS A 160 -2.00 3.89 -9.01
CA HIS A 160 -1.02 4.18 -7.99
C HIS A 160 0.31 4.66 -8.60
N PHE A 161 0.91 3.90 -9.53
CA PHE A 161 2.23 4.24 -10.07
C PHE A 161 2.22 5.47 -10.97
N ILE A 162 1.18 5.66 -11.80
CA ILE A 162 1.14 6.84 -12.67
C ILE A 162 1.06 8.13 -11.84
N ASN A 163 0.35 8.11 -10.71
CA ASN A 163 0.30 9.24 -9.78
C ASN A 163 1.58 9.37 -8.96
N MET A 164 2.14 8.24 -8.50
CA MET A 164 3.38 8.20 -7.74
C MET A 164 4.53 8.81 -8.54
N TYR A 165 4.71 8.48 -9.82
CA TYR A 165 5.79 9.06 -10.62
C TYR A 165 5.71 10.57 -10.74
N VAL A 166 4.49 11.13 -10.84
CA VAL A 166 4.30 12.59 -10.82
C VAL A 166 4.67 13.16 -9.46
N ALA A 167 4.12 12.60 -8.38
CA ALA A 167 4.35 13.08 -7.02
C ALA A 167 5.83 12.98 -6.60
N ASP A 168 6.48 11.87 -6.92
CA ASP A 168 7.90 11.62 -6.66
C ASP A 168 8.79 12.58 -7.42
N THR A 169 8.45 12.88 -8.69
CA THR A 169 9.21 13.87 -9.48
C THR A 169 9.14 15.25 -8.83
N VAL A 170 7.94 15.70 -8.44
CA VAL A 170 7.75 16.98 -7.74
C VAL A 170 8.51 17.02 -6.42
N TYR A 171 8.49 15.92 -5.65
CA TYR A 171 9.22 15.81 -4.40
C TYR A 171 10.73 15.92 -4.64
N MET A 172 11.28 15.15 -5.57
CA MET A 172 12.72 15.11 -5.86
C MET A 172 13.22 16.45 -6.41
N GLU A 173 12.47 17.09 -7.31
CA GLU A 173 12.81 18.42 -7.83
C GLU A 173 12.78 19.49 -6.73
N GLY A 174 11.79 19.43 -5.85
CA GLY A 174 11.69 20.33 -4.70
C GLY A 174 12.81 20.14 -3.68
N GLU A 175 13.19 18.88 -3.42
CA GLU A 175 14.32 18.52 -2.56
C GLU A 175 15.64 19.00 -3.16
N GLU A 176 15.87 18.75 -4.45
CA GLU A 176 17.08 19.19 -5.16
C GLU A 176 17.18 20.74 -5.20
N PHE A 177 16.06 21.42 -5.45
CA PHE A 177 15.99 22.88 -5.39
C PHE A 177 16.37 23.37 -3.99
N SER A 178 15.72 22.85 -2.94
CA SER A 178 15.95 23.28 -1.56
C SER A 178 17.41 23.06 -1.13
N LYS A 179 18.00 21.94 -1.57
CA LYS A 179 19.40 21.59 -1.34
C LYS A 179 20.36 22.60 -1.96
N LYS A 180 20.07 23.14 -3.15
CA LYS A 180 20.89 24.21 -3.79
C LYS A 180 20.95 25.49 -2.96
N TYR A 181 20.00 25.69 -2.05
CA TYR A 181 19.95 26.84 -1.13
C TYR A 181 20.33 26.49 0.33
N GLY A 182 20.95 25.33 0.55
CA GLY A 182 21.49 24.94 1.86
C GLY A 182 20.47 24.31 2.82
N VAL A 183 19.28 23.94 2.35
CA VAL A 183 18.32 23.16 3.13
C VAL A 183 18.68 21.68 3.03
N ALA A 184 18.91 21.02 4.16
CA ALA A 184 19.16 19.58 4.17
C ALA A 184 17.85 18.82 3.90
N GLU A 185 17.95 17.61 3.32
CA GLU A 185 16.80 16.74 3.03
C GLU A 185 15.88 16.57 4.25
N LYS A 186 16.45 16.30 5.43
CA LYS A 186 15.69 16.16 6.69
C LYS A 186 14.81 17.38 7.01
N ASP A 187 15.29 18.57 6.68
CA ASP A 187 14.62 19.84 6.97
C ASP A 187 13.55 20.10 5.90
N TYR A 188 13.82 19.74 4.64
CA TYR A 188 12.81 19.72 3.57
C TYR A 188 11.64 18.78 3.90
N THR A 189 11.91 17.53 4.30
CA THR A 189 10.87 16.59 4.75
C THR A 189 10.09 17.14 5.94
N MET A 190 10.73 17.93 6.82
CA MET A 190 10.06 18.57 7.94
C MET A 190 9.08 19.65 7.51
N MET A 191 9.38 20.37 6.43
CA MET A 191 8.46 21.37 5.85
C MET A 191 7.18 20.73 5.27
N LEU A 192 7.25 19.45 4.90
CA LEU A 192 6.10 18.68 4.42
C LEU A 192 5.28 18.05 5.56
N LYS A 193 5.61 18.32 6.83
CA LYS A 193 4.80 17.86 7.96
C LYS A 193 3.56 18.72 8.12
N GLY A 194 2.49 18.11 8.63
CA GLY A 194 1.23 18.80 8.92
C GLY A 194 0.18 18.71 7.80
N PHE A 195 0.53 18.13 6.64
CA PHE A 195 -0.47 17.72 5.66
C PHE A 195 -1.24 16.51 6.17
N GLU A 196 -2.55 16.58 6.05
CA GLU A 196 -3.44 15.48 6.39
C GLU A 196 -3.30 14.37 5.34
N THR A 197 -3.09 13.13 5.79
CA THR A 197 -3.06 11.95 4.92
C THR A 197 -4.01 10.89 5.46
N LYS A 198 -4.45 9.97 4.60
CA LYS A 198 -5.27 8.83 5.04
C LYS A 198 -4.57 7.97 6.09
N ALA A 199 -3.23 7.88 6.05
CA ALA A 199 -2.44 7.23 7.09
C ALA A 199 -2.58 7.92 8.47
N LEU A 200 -2.48 9.26 8.51
CA LEU A 200 -2.66 10.00 9.76
C LEU A 200 -4.13 9.99 10.24
N GLU A 201 -5.10 9.98 9.31
CA GLU A 201 -6.52 9.82 9.63
C GLU A 201 -6.79 8.47 10.31
N THR A 202 -6.29 7.36 9.75
CA THR A 202 -6.48 6.03 10.36
C THR A 202 -5.78 5.92 11.72
N ASP A 203 -4.55 6.43 11.86
CA ASP A 203 -3.81 6.42 13.12
C ASP A 203 -4.57 7.17 14.23
N ARG A 204 -5.12 8.35 13.92
CA ARG A 204 -5.96 9.10 14.88
C ARG A 204 -7.29 8.41 15.15
N GLY A 205 -7.87 7.76 14.16
CA GLY A 205 -9.06 6.92 14.34
C GLY A 205 -8.83 5.84 15.38
N GLN A 206 -7.72 5.09 15.26
CA GLN A 206 -7.32 4.08 16.25
C GLN A 206 -7.05 4.69 17.63
N PHE A 207 -6.33 5.82 17.68
CA PHE A 207 -6.06 6.52 18.93
C PHE A 207 -7.36 6.96 19.63
N ASN A 208 -8.33 7.48 18.88
CA ASN A 208 -9.61 7.89 19.41
C ASN A 208 -10.44 6.70 19.90
N LEU A 209 -10.42 5.57 19.18
CA LEU A 209 -11.04 4.31 19.63
C LEU A 209 -10.42 3.81 20.94
N ALA A 210 -9.10 3.88 21.07
CA ALA A 210 -8.40 3.50 22.30
C ALA A 210 -8.77 4.42 23.47
N LYS A 211 -8.75 5.75 23.28
CA LYS A 211 -9.21 6.70 24.30
C LYS A 211 -10.66 6.47 24.72
N SER A 212 -11.50 6.17 23.74
CA SER A 212 -12.91 5.86 23.90
C SER A 212 -13.13 4.57 24.71
N ALA A 213 -12.35 3.52 24.46
CA ALA A 213 -12.34 2.33 25.30
C ALA A 213 -11.89 2.64 26.73
N MET A 214 -10.81 3.42 26.89
CA MET A 214 -10.24 3.78 28.19
C MET A 214 -11.20 4.58 29.08
N SER A 215 -12.09 5.40 28.51
CA SER A 215 -13.11 6.12 29.28
C SER A 215 -14.26 5.23 29.74
N ARG A 216 -14.38 4.00 29.21
CA ARG A 216 -15.45 3.03 29.51
C ARG A 216 -14.87 1.80 30.19
N LYS A 217 -14.79 1.82 31.53
CA LYS A 217 -14.09 0.78 32.32
C LYS A 217 -14.54 -0.65 31.99
N GLY A 218 -15.83 -0.85 31.72
CA GLY A 218 -16.36 -2.16 31.33
C GLY A 218 -15.80 -2.66 29.99
N VAL A 219 -15.73 -1.77 28.99
CA VAL A 219 -15.13 -2.06 27.68
C VAL A 219 -13.64 -2.32 27.80
N LEU A 220 -12.91 -1.43 28.49
CA LEU A 220 -11.46 -1.58 28.69
C LEU A 220 -11.12 -2.93 29.34
N LYS A 221 -11.81 -3.29 30.43
CA LYS A 221 -11.56 -4.55 31.13
C LYS A 221 -11.79 -5.78 30.25
N LEU A 222 -12.77 -5.73 29.35
CA LEU A 222 -13.04 -6.82 28.41
C LEU A 222 -11.93 -6.92 27.35
N LEU A 223 -11.46 -5.78 26.82
CA LEU A 223 -10.39 -5.73 25.81
C LEU A 223 -9.02 -6.13 26.37
N GLU A 224 -8.73 -5.82 27.63
CA GLU A 224 -7.48 -6.21 28.31
C GLU A 224 -7.50 -7.64 28.85
N GLY A 225 -8.64 -8.33 28.76
CA GLY A 225 -8.80 -9.71 29.21
C GLY A 225 -8.12 -10.75 28.31
N GLU A 226 -8.12 -12.00 28.76
CA GLU A 226 -7.55 -13.14 28.01
C GLU A 226 -8.61 -13.93 27.22
N GLU A 227 -9.86 -13.48 27.23
CA GLU A 227 -10.94 -14.14 26.49
C GLU A 227 -10.75 -13.97 24.98
N SER A 228 -11.30 -14.90 24.20
CA SER A 228 -11.24 -14.79 22.73
C SER A 228 -11.99 -13.55 22.25
N ILE A 229 -11.53 -12.99 21.12
CA ILE A 229 -12.09 -11.74 20.59
C ILE A 229 -13.60 -11.86 20.27
N GLU A 230 -14.06 -13.04 19.87
CA GLU A 230 -15.48 -13.32 19.62
C GLU A 230 -16.31 -13.16 20.90
N VAL A 231 -15.85 -13.73 22.02
CA VAL A 231 -16.50 -13.63 23.32
C VAL A 231 -16.47 -12.18 23.83
N VAL A 232 -15.33 -11.49 23.66
CA VAL A 232 -15.18 -10.09 24.05
C VAL A 232 -16.18 -9.20 23.30
N ILE A 233 -16.29 -9.36 21.98
CA ILE A 233 -17.24 -8.60 21.15
C ILE A 233 -18.68 -8.86 21.57
N ASP A 234 -19.06 -10.11 21.82
CA ASP A 234 -20.41 -10.46 22.27
C ASP A 234 -20.76 -9.81 23.60
N LYS A 235 -19.82 -9.77 24.55
CA LYS A 235 -20.01 -9.10 25.85
C LYS A 235 -20.09 -7.58 25.72
N ILE A 236 -19.24 -6.97 24.89
CA ILE A 236 -19.28 -5.53 24.61
C ILE A 236 -20.67 -5.12 24.12
N LYS A 237 -21.24 -5.87 23.18
CA LYS A 237 -22.58 -5.60 22.61
C LYS A 237 -23.74 -5.75 23.60
N GLN A 238 -23.54 -6.36 24.77
CA GLN A 238 -24.58 -6.57 25.78
C GLN A 238 -24.73 -5.40 26.77
N THR A 239 -23.85 -4.41 26.72
CA THR A 239 -23.87 -3.26 27.64
C THR A 239 -24.14 -1.96 26.89
N PRO A 240 -24.79 -0.95 27.50
CA PRO A 240 -25.00 0.35 26.85
C PRO A 240 -23.69 1.02 26.41
N GLU A 241 -22.70 1.13 27.31
CA GLU A 241 -21.39 1.72 27.00
C GLU A 241 -20.64 0.94 25.91
N GLY A 242 -20.76 -0.39 25.92
CA GLY A 242 -20.13 -1.23 24.90
C GLY A 242 -20.82 -1.17 23.54
N GLN A 243 -22.14 -0.98 23.48
CA GLN A 243 -22.85 -0.74 22.22
C GLN A 243 -22.46 0.60 21.57
N GLU A 244 -22.27 1.64 22.39
CA GLU A 244 -21.75 2.93 21.91
C GLU A 244 -20.35 2.77 21.32
N TRP A 245 -19.43 2.16 22.07
CA TRP A 245 -18.06 1.92 21.59
C TRP A 245 -18.03 1.01 20.34
N TRP A 246 -18.87 -0.03 20.31
CA TRP A 246 -19.01 -0.90 19.15
C TRP A 246 -19.47 -0.11 17.91
N THR A 247 -20.38 0.84 18.07
CA THR A 247 -20.84 1.71 16.98
C THR A 247 -19.68 2.56 16.46
N GLU A 248 -18.87 3.14 17.34
CA GLU A 248 -17.67 3.89 16.95
C GLU A 248 -16.67 3.01 16.19
N LEU A 249 -16.44 1.77 16.66
CA LEU A 249 -15.58 0.81 15.97
C LEU A 249 -16.13 0.47 14.58
N GLN A 250 -17.44 0.27 14.43
CA GLN A 250 -18.05 0.01 13.12
C GLN A 250 -17.91 1.21 12.18
N VAL A 251 -18.05 2.44 12.67
CA VAL A 251 -17.81 3.65 11.87
C VAL A 251 -16.35 3.67 11.38
N TYR A 252 -15.40 3.41 12.27
CA TYR A 252 -13.98 3.32 11.90
C TYR A 252 -13.71 2.22 10.86
N LEU A 253 -14.22 1.00 11.07
CA LEU A 253 -14.01 -0.12 10.15
C LEU A 253 -14.69 0.10 8.79
N ASN A 254 -15.81 0.82 8.73
CA ASN A 254 -16.47 1.14 7.46
C ASN A 254 -15.66 2.09 6.58
N GLU A 255 -14.74 2.88 7.17
CA GLU A 255 -13.87 3.82 6.46
C GLU A 255 -12.46 3.24 6.25
N PHE A 256 -11.89 2.55 7.24
CA PHE A 256 -10.48 2.15 7.27
C PHE A 256 -10.24 0.63 7.40
N GLY A 257 -11.30 -0.18 7.52
CA GLY A 257 -11.23 -1.63 7.77
C GLY A 257 -11.32 -2.51 6.53
#